data_AF-A0A3N5UP07-F1
#
_entry.id   AF-A0A3N5UP07-F1
#
_cell.length_a   1.000
_cell.length_b   1.000
_cell.length_c   1.000
_cell.angle_alpha   90.00
_cell.angle_beta   90.00
_cell.angle_gamma   90.00
#
_symmetry.space_group_name_H-M   'P 1'
#
loop_
_entity.id
_entity.type
_entity.pdbx_description
1 polymer ?
#
loop_
_entity_poly.entity_id
_entity_poly.type
_entity_poly.pdbx_seq_one_letter_code
_entity_poly.pdbx_strand_id
1 'polypeptide(L)'
;APDLLAHKNTVETDQESSLVQAIRKYITVTGDRSILDEKVDGVTVRERMARALDYVLKHRFDPEHGLVWGATTMDWGDVQPEHKWGVELDENSHRTLDIYDNAMFLIAINDYLSLVNDAAQSAHWRKVRDGLRANVRKHLWDEKRRKFIPHIYLDGSPFPKDFDEAAVYYHGGTAVAVEAGLLSRDEIEDSLRQMVDNVLRAGAGSIGLTLYPVYPQGSFKNPIMAPYSYQNGGDWCWFGGRMIRELTRAGLVEEAWRELKPMVTRVLRHGDFHEWWSLDNQPRGSKQYRGSAGVLGMAIVELVAWAQQNQGTSPQAP
;
A
#
# COMPACT_ATOMS: atom_id res chain seq x y z
N ALA A 1 -11.33 -0.83 22.64
CA ALA A 1 -11.61 0.21 23.65
C ALA A 1 -12.84 0.98 23.17
N PRO A 2 -14.01 0.76 23.80
CA PRO A 2 -15.28 1.37 23.36
C PRO A 2 -15.30 2.91 23.48
N ASP A 3 -14.39 3.50 24.26
CA ASP A 3 -14.28 4.96 24.44
C ASP A 3 -13.22 5.63 23.54
N LEU A 4 -12.67 4.90 22.56
CA LEU A 4 -11.67 5.48 21.66
C LEU A 4 -12.37 6.41 20.64
N LEU A 5 -12.27 7.72 20.88
CA LEU A 5 -12.52 8.72 19.86
C LEU A 5 -11.31 8.79 18.93
N ALA A 6 -11.43 8.14 17.77
CA ALA A 6 -10.41 8.19 16.73
C ALA A 6 -10.76 9.29 15.71
N HIS A 7 -9.77 10.12 15.40
CA HIS A 7 -9.86 11.07 14.30
C HIS A 7 -9.77 10.30 12.97
N LYS A 8 -10.67 10.59 12.02
CA LYS A 8 -10.57 10.07 10.65
C LYS A 8 -9.76 11.05 9.82
N ASN A 9 -8.56 10.63 9.40
CA ASN A 9 -7.84 11.33 8.35
C ASN A 9 -8.69 11.24 7.08
N THR A 10 -9.18 12.37 6.57
CA THR A 10 -10.06 12.37 5.38
C THR A 10 -9.31 12.51 4.07
N VAL A 11 -8.00 12.83 4.13
CA VAL A 11 -7.12 12.86 2.95
C VAL A 11 -6.85 11.47 2.38
N GLU A 12 -6.89 10.45 3.24
CA GLU A 12 -6.77 9.04 2.88
C GLU A 12 -8.08 8.48 2.32
N THR A 13 -7.97 7.46 1.47
CA THR A 13 -9.13 6.75 0.88
C THR A 13 -9.13 5.24 1.19
N ASP A 14 -8.14 4.76 1.93
CA ASP A 14 -7.90 3.33 2.12
C ASP A 14 -8.50 2.73 3.40
N GLN A 15 -9.10 3.54 4.28
CA GLN A 15 -9.65 3.08 5.57
C GLN A 15 -10.83 2.12 5.38
N GLU A 16 -11.75 2.44 4.46
CA GLU A 16 -12.85 1.55 4.07
C GLU A 16 -12.32 0.24 3.48
N SER A 17 -11.33 0.33 2.60
CA SER A 17 -10.67 -0.82 1.97
C SER A 17 -9.97 -1.70 3.00
N SER A 18 -9.25 -1.07 3.94
CA SER A 18 -8.52 -1.74 5.01
C SER A 18 -9.43 -2.49 5.98
N LEU A 19 -10.62 -1.95 6.27
CA LEU A 19 -11.61 -2.65 7.09
C LEU A 19 -12.04 -3.98 6.45
N VAL A 20 -12.34 -3.98 5.16
CA VAL A 20 -12.72 -5.20 4.43
C VAL A 20 -11.59 -6.22 4.45
N GLN A 21 -10.35 -5.77 4.18
CA GLN A 21 -9.17 -6.64 4.25
C GLN A 21 -8.95 -7.22 5.66
N ALA A 22 -9.21 -6.44 6.72
CA ALA A 22 -9.06 -6.91 8.09
C ALA A 22 -10.02 -8.06 8.41
N ILE A 23 -11.28 -7.96 7.99
CA ILE A 23 -12.27 -9.04 8.14
C ILE A 23 -11.84 -10.28 7.34
N ARG A 24 -11.39 -10.11 6.10
CA ARG A 24 -10.88 -11.24 5.29
C ARG A 24 -9.68 -11.92 5.97
N LYS A 25 -8.72 -11.15 6.49
CA LYS A 25 -7.55 -11.66 7.21
C LYS A 25 -7.95 -12.40 8.50
N TYR A 26 -8.89 -11.86 9.28
CA TYR A 26 -9.44 -12.53 10.47
C TYR A 26 -10.04 -13.89 10.12
N ILE A 27 -10.92 -13.95 9.12
CA ILE A 27 -11.57 -15.21 8.69
C ILE A 27 -10.54 -16.19 8.16
N THR A 28 -9.52 -15.72 7.42
CA THR A 28 -8.45 -16.58 6.88
C THR A 28 -7.65 -17.24 8.00
N VAL A 29 -7.35 -16.51 9.08
CA VAL A 29 -6.54 -17.01 10.20
C VAL A 29 -7.35 -17.90 11.15
N THR A 30 -8.60 -17.53 11.42
CA THR A 30 -9.42 -18.18 12.46
C THR A 30 -10.38 -19.24 11.91
N GLY A 31 -10.74 -19.17 10.63
CA GLY A 31 -11.83 -19.93 10.04
C GLY A 31 -13.24 -19.45 10.45
N ASP A 32 -13.34 -18.46 11.34
CA ASP A 32 -14.62 -18.02 11.90
C ASP A 32 -15.38 -17.12 10.92
N ARG A 33 -16.35 -17.71 10.22
CA ARG A 33 -17.24 -16.99 9.29
C ARG A 33 -18.45 -16.37 9.99
N SER A 34 -18.71 -16.68 11.26
CA SER A 34 -19.90 -16.20 11.97
C SER A 34 -19.87 -14.68 12.18
N ILE A 35 -18.67 -14.08 12.23
CA ILE A 35 -18.46 -12.63 12.25
C ILE A 35 -19.21 -11.89 11.14
N LEU A 36 -19.41 -12.51 9.97
CA LEU A 36 -20.11 -11.88 8.85
C LEU A 36 -21.59 -11.59 9.15
N ASP A 37 -22.19 -12.37 10.03
CA ASP A 37 -23.61 -12.29 10.38
C ASP A 37 -23.83 -11.59 11.74
N GLU A 38 -22.76 -11.27 12.47
CA GLU A 38 -22.81 -10.42 13.67
C GLU A 38 -23.40 -9.05 13.34
N LYS A 39 -24.28 -8.56 14.22
CA LYS A 39 -24.92 -7.26 14.08
C LYS A 39 -24.25 -6.23 14.98
N VAL A 40 -23.79 -5.14 14.38
CA VAL A 40 -23.34 -3.93 15.08
C VAL A 40 -24.35 -2.83 14.75
N ASP A 41 -24.98 -2.25 15.76
CA ASP A 41 -26.11 -1.30 15.63
C ASP A 41 -27.18 -1.74 14.62
N GLY A 42 -27.55 -3.02 14.68
CA GLY A 42 -28.61 -3.60 13.84
C GLY A 42 -28.20 -3.95 12.40
N VAL A 43 -26.98 -3.64 11.96
CA VAL A 43 -26.47 -3.91 10.61
C VAL A 43 -25.43 -5.03 10.68
N THR A 44 -25.52 -6.02 9.79
CA THR A 44 -24.55 -7.13 9.77
C THR A 44 -23.16 -6.65 9.33
N VAL A 45 -22.10 -7.31 9.78
CA VAL A 45 -20.73 -7.02 9.29
C VAL A 45 -20.66 -7.16 7.77
N ARG A 46 -21.32 -8.16 7.19
CA ARG A 46 -21.43 -8.32 5.73
C ARG A 46 -21.99 -7.09 5.03
N GLU A 47 -23.12 -6.58 5.51
CA GLU A 47 -23.74 -5.35 4.97
C GLU A 47 -22.85 -4.12 5.19
N ARG A 48 -22.13 -4.05 6.32
CA ARG A 48 -21.19 -2.95 6.60
C ARG A 48 -20.01 -2.94 5.64
N MET A 49 -19.47 -4.11 5.29
CA MET A 49 -18.42 -4.22 4.26
C MET A 49 -18.92 -3.74 2.90
N ALA A 50 -20.14 -4.13 2.49
CA ALA A 50 -20.74 -3.64 1.24
C ALA A 50 -20.88 -2.10 1.26
N ARG A 51 -21.39 -1.54 2.36
CA ARG A 51 -21.52 -0.09 2.55
C ARG A 51 -20.18 0.64 2.53
N ALA A 52 -19.11 0.02 3.05
CA ALA A 52 -17.77 0.58 3.00
C ALA A 52 -17.26 0.70 1.56
N LEU A 53 -17.46 -0.33 0.74
CA LEU A 53 -17.09 -0.27 -0.68
C LEU A 53 -17.97 0.74 -1.46
N ASP A 54 -19.28 0.75 -1.21
CA ASP A 54 -20.21 1.71 -1.83
C ASP A 54 -19.88 3.16 -1.46
N TYR A 55 -19.41 3.41 -0.23
CA TYR A 55 -18.98 4.74 0.19
C TYR A 55 -17.86 5.27 -0.70
N VAL A 56 -16.85 4.43 -0.99
CA VAL A 56 -15.74 4.81 -1.89
C VAL A 56 -16.28 5.16 -3.28
N LEU A 57 -17.16 4.34 -3.86
CA LEU A 57 -17.74 4.63 -5.17
C LEU A 57 -18.59 5.91 -5.19
N LYS A 58 -19.29 6.20 -4.09
CA LYS A 58 -20.20 7.34 -4.01
C LYS A 58 -19.50 8.66 -3.74
N HIS A 59 -18.41 8.63 -2.95
CA HIS A 59 -17.81 9.84 -2.40
C HIS A 59 -16.36 10.07 -2.83
N ARG A 60 -15.71 9.06 -3.40
CA ARG A 60 -14.27 9.05 -3.71
C ARG A 60 -13.99 8.50 -5.11
N PHE A 61 -14.94 8.54 -6.03
CA PHE A 61 -14.77 8.02 -7.38
C PHE A 61 -14.90 9.11 -8.42
N ASP A 62 -13.99 9.10 -9.40
CA ASP A 62 -14.05 9.93 -10.58
C ASP A 62 -14.59 9.10 -11.77
N PRO A 63 -15.81 9.39 -12.26
CA PRO A 63 -16.41 8.64 -13.36
C PRO A 63 -15.70 8.83 -14.71
N GLU A 64 -14.98 9.95 -14.91
CA GLU A 64 -14.31 10.25 -16.18
C GLU A 64 -13.15 9.27 -16.43
N HIS A 65 -12.30 9.07 -15.42
CA HIS A 65 -11.21 8.10 -15.48
C HIS A 65 -11.67 6.70 -15.04
N GLY A 66 -12.78 6.61 -14.31
CA GLY A 66 -13.26 5.39 -13.69
C GLY A 66 -12.30 4.86 -12.63
N LEU A 67 -11.78 5.77 -11.81
CA LEU A 67 -10.77 5.55 -10.77
C LEU A 67 -11.21 6.19 -9.44
N VAL A 68 -10.66 5.68 -8.34
CA VAL A 68 -10.77 6.26 -7.00
C VAL A 68 -9.83 7.46 -6.89
N TRP A 69 -10.30 8.52 -6.24
CA TRP A 69 -9.54 9.73 -5.92
C TRP A 69 -9.35 9.89 -4.41
N GLY A 70 -8.19 10.43 -4.04
CA GLY A 70 -7.83 10.89 -2.71
C GLY A 70 -7.36 12.35 -2.73
N ALA A 71 -6.92 12.88 -1.59
CA ALA A 71 -6.13 14.11 -1.61
C ALA A 71 -4.73 13.80 -2.17
N THR A 72 -4.03 14.81 -2.67
CA THR A 72 -2.60 14.67 -2.99
C THR A 72 -1.84 14.36 -1.71
N THR A 73 -1.23 13.19 -1.64
CA THR A 73 -0.30 12.78 -0.60
C THR A 73 0.96 12.24 -1.26
N MET A 74 1.87 11.66 -0.48
CA MET A 74 3.01 10.94 -1.05
C MET A 74 2.76 9.45 -0.99
N ASP A 75 2.65 8.82 -2.16
CA ASP A 75 2.47 7.38 -2.29
C ASP A 75 1.23 6.87 -1.54
N TRP A 76 1.39 6.32 -0.34
CA TRP A 76 0.33 5.80 0.54
C TRP A 76 0.07 6.71 1.75
N GLY A 77 0.65 7.91 1.74
CA GLY A 77 0.75 8.79 2.90
C GLY A 77 -0.55 9.47 3.30
N ASP A 78 -0.49 10.17 4.43
CA ASP A 78 -1.63 10.74 5.14
C ASP A 78 -1.52 12.26 5.35
N VAL A 79 -0.57 12.90 4.67
CA VAL A 79 -0.29 14.33 4.77
C VAL A 79 -0.42 14.98 3.40
N GLN A 80 -1.24 16.02 3.29
CA GLN A 80 -1.35 16.86 2.09
C GLN A 80 -0.33 18.02 2.06
N PRO A 81 0.11 18.51 0.87
CA PRO A 81 1.19 19.48 0.73
C PRO A 81 0.94 20.85 1.39
N GLU A 82 -0.23 21.43 1.17
CA GLU A 82 -0.47 22.86 1.40
C GLU A 82 -1.11 23.19 2.75
N HIS A 83 -1.15 22.25 3.69
CA HIS A 83 -1.68 22.46 5.03
C HIS A 83 -0.65 22.08 6.13
N LYS A 84 -0.65 22.80 7.27
CA LYS A 84 0.39 22.63 8.32
C LYS A 84 0.31 21.29 9.04
N TRP A 85 -0.90 20.79 9.29
CA TRP A 85 -1.13 19.45 9.84
C TRP A 85 -1.26 18.44 8.69
N GLY A 86 -2.35 18.54 7.92
CA GLY A 86 -2.44 17.99 6.57
C GLY A 86 -3.23 16.69 6.44
N VAL A 87 -3.96 16.30 7.48
CA VAL A 87 -4.68 15.01 7.52
C VAL A 87 -6.18 15.13 7.20
N GLU A 88 -6.69 16.35 7.08
CA GLU A 88 -8.10 16.65 6.79
C GLU A 88 -8.23 17.30 5.41
N LEU A 89 -9.32 17.02 4.71
CA LEU A 89 -9.66 17.68 3.45
C LEU A 89 -10.20 19.08 3.77
N ASP A 90 -9.66 20.08 3.09
CA ASP A 90 -10.00 21.49 3.27
C ASP A 90 -9.87 22.25 1.93
N GLU A 91 -9.92 23.57 1.97
CA GLU A 91 -9.71 24.41 0.78
C GLU A 91 -8.30 24.32 0.17
N ASN A 92 -7.33 23.71 0.86
CA ASN A 92 -5.95 23.50 0.38
C ASN A 92 -5.78 22.11 -0.26
N SER A 93 -6.84 21.31 -0.34
CA SER A 93 -6.80 19.96 -0.88
C SER A 93 -6.84 19.94 -2.41
N HIS A 94 -5.82 19.32 -3.00
CA HIS A 94 -5.80 18.96 -4.40
C HIS A 94 -6.21 17.49 -4.55
N ARG A 95 -7.20 17.20 -5.40
CA ARG A 95 -7.66 15.82 -5.61
C ARG A 95 -6.82 15.13 -6.68
N THR A 96 -6.45 13.88 -6.42
CA THR A 96 -5.59 13.08 -7.29
C THR A 96 -6.10 11.67 -7.47
N LEU A 97 -5.71 11.07 -8.59
CA LEU A 97 -5.78 9.64 -8.84
C LEU A 97 -4.36 9.09 -8.75
N ASP A 98 -4.15 8.12 -7.87
CA ASP A 98 -2.87 7.42 -7.72
C ASP A 98 -3.07 5.90 -7.70
N ILE A 99 -1.94 5.18 -7.73
CA ILE A 99 -1.97 3.73 -7.74
C ILE A 99 -2.33 3.13 -6.39
N TYR A 100 -2.00 3.76 -5.26
CA TYR A 100 -2.21 3.18 -3.94
C TYR A 100 -3.70 3.06 -3.62
N ASP A 101 -4.45 4.15 -3.75
CA ASP A 101 -5.88 4.20 -3.46
C ASP A 101 -6.65 3.18 -4.33
N ASN A 102 -6.32 3.15 -5.61
CA ASN A 102 -6.97 2.28 -6.58
C ASN A 102 -6.60 0.79 -6.37
N ALA A 103 -5.35 0.49 -6.04
CA ALA A 103 -4.92 -0.88 -5.74
C ALA A 103 -5.53 -1.38 -4.41
N MET A 104 -5.56 -0.53 -3.37
CA MET A 104 -6.22 -0.86 -2.10
C MET A 104 -7.70 -1.16 -2.28
N PHE A 105 -8.40 -0.36 -3.09
CA PHE A 105 -9.81 -0.59 -3.38
C PHE A 105 -10.03 -1.87 -4.20
N LEU A 106 -9.14 -2.15 -5.17
CA LEU A 106 -9.19 -3.40 -5.94
C LEU A 106 -9.02 -4.64 -5.05
N ILE A 107 -8.06 -4.61 -4.11
CA ILE A 107 -7.86 -5.67 -3.12
C ILE A 107 -9.10 -5.83 -2.25
N ALA A 108 -9.69 -4.74 -1.77
CA ALA A 108 -10.89 -4.79 -0.93
C ALA A 108 -12.08 -5.41 -1.66
N ILE A 109 -12.28 -5.11 -2.95
CA ILE A 109 -13.33 -5.76 -3.75
C ILE A 109 -13.06 -7.26 -3.89
N ASN A 110 -11.82 -7.66 -4.15
CA ASN A 110 -11.45 -9.08 -4.24
C ASN A 110 -11.69 -9.81 -2.92
N ASP A 111 -11.30 -9.20 -1.80
CA ASP A 111 -11.52 -9.74 -0.46
C ASP A 111 -13.01 -9.86 -0.16
N TYR A 112 -13.81 -8.83 -0.45
CA TYR A 112 -15.26 -8.89 -0.31
C TYR A 112 -15.88 -10.04 -1.11
N LEU A 113 -15.54 -10.14 -2.40
CA LEU A 113 -16.01 -11.21 -3.29
C LEU A 113 -15.60 -12.62 -2.82
N SER A 114 -14.50 -12.74 -2.07
CA SER A 114 -14.08 -14.03 -1.48
C SER A 114 -14.92 -14.45 -0.26
N LEU A 115 -15.62 -13.50 0.36
CA LEU A 115 -16.36 -13.71 1.60
C LEU A 115 -17.87 -13.85 1.37
N VAL A 116 -18.41 -13.26 0.30
CA VAL A 116 -19.85 -13.20 0.03
C VAL A 116 -20.26 -14.08 -1.16
N ASN A 117 -21.46 -14.67 -1.05
CA ASN A 117 -22.02 -15.56 -2.07
C ASN A 117 -23.30 -15.01 -2.71
N ASP A 118 -23.65 -13.73 -2.46
CA ASP A 118 -24.82 -13.10 -3.06
C ASP A 118 -24.58 -12.83 -4.56
N ALA A 119 -25.42 -13.42 -5.42
CA ALA A 119 -25.17 -13.42 -6.86
C ALA A 119 -25.24 -12.02 -7.49
N ALA A 120 -26.21 -11.19 -7.07
CA ALA A 120 -26.43 -9.86 -7.63
C ALA A 120 -25.32 -8.88 -7.22
N GLN A 121 -25.00 -8.82 -5.93
CA GLN A 121 -23.89 -8.01 -5.42
C GLN A 121 -22.56 -8.47 -6.02
N SER A 122 -22.33 -9.78 -6.10
CA SER A 122 -21.10 -10.30 -6.68
C SER A 122 -20.95 -9.93 -8.16
N ALA A 123 -22.04 -9.91 -8.93
CA ALA A 123 -22.00 -9.48 -10.33
C ALA A 123 -21.67 -7.98 -10.45
N HIS A 124 -22.27 -7.13 -9.61
CA HIS A 124 -21.94 -5.70 -9.55
C HIS A 124 -20.45 -5.48 -9.23
N TRP A 125 -19.96 -6.07 -8.15
CA TRP A 125 -18.58 -5.89 -7.70
C TRP A 125 -17.55 -6.47 -8.66
N ARG A 126 -17.84 -7.58 -9.35
CA ARG A 126 -16.98 -8.07 -10.45
C ARG A 126 -16.86 -7.05 -11.57
N LYS A 127 -17.97 -6.44 -11.99
CA LYS A 127 -17.96 -5.39 -13.03
C LYS A 127 -17.12 -4.18 -12.59
N VAL A 128 -17.30 -3.72 -11.34
CA VAL A 128 -16.50 -2.60 -10.79
C VAL A 128 -15.02 -2.96 -10.75
N ARG A 129 -14.66 -4.14 -10.21
CA ARG A 129 -13.29 -4.65 -10.15
C ARG A 129 -12.63 -4.69 -11.53
N ASP A 130 -13.30 -5.26 -12.52
CA ASP A 130 -12.74 -5.44 -13.86
C ASP A 130 -12.55 -4.10 -14.57
N GLY A 131 -13.50 -3.17 -14.40
CA GLY A 131 -13.38 -1.80 -14.90
C GLY A 131 -12.24 -1.04 -14.24
N LEU A 132 -12.16 -1.07 -12.90
CA LEU A 132 -11.09 -0.44 -12.13
C LEU A 132 -9.71 -0.96 -12.55
N ARG A 133 -9.55 -2.28 -12.64
CA ARG A 133 -8.30 -2.92 -13.08
C ARG A 133 -7.86 -2.42 -14.47
N ALA A 134 -8.79 -2.37 -15.43
CA ALA A 134 -8.51 -1.90 -16.78
C ALA A 134 -8.13 -0.41 -16.79
N ASN A 135 -8.87 0.42 -16.03
CA ASN A 135 -8.64 1.86 -15.97
C ASN A 135 -7.32 2.21 -15.27
N VAL A 136 -6.92 1.48 -14.23
CA VAL A 136 -5.61 1.66 -13.58
C VAL A 136 -4.50 1.47 -14.60
N ARG A 137 -4.55 0.37 -15.37
CA ARG A 137 -3.56 0.10 -16.42
C ARG A 137 -3.60 1.08 -17.57
N LYS A 138 -4.78 1.62 -17.89
CA LYS A 138 -4.94 2.61 -18.96
C LYS A 138 -4.39 3.98 -18.58
N HIS A 139 -4.65 4.43 -17.36
CA HIS A 139 -4.43 5.82 -16.95
C HIS A 139 -3.15 6.01 -16.12
N LEU A 140 -2.79 5.04 -15.27
CA LEU A 140 -1.71 5.22 -14.30
C LEU A 140 -0.40 4.52 -14.70
N TRP A 141 -0.41 3.60 -15.66
CA TRP A 141 0.80 2.88 -16.08
C TRP A 141 1.57 3.66 -17.16
N ASP A 142 2.85 3.96 -16.89
CA ASP A 142 3.79 4.50 -17.87
C ASP A 142 4.56 3.35 -18.53
N GLU A 143 4.15 2.95 -19.74
CA GLU A 143 4.80 1.87 -20.49
C GLU A 143 6.27 2.17 -20.82
N LYS A 144 6.61 3.45 -21.04
CA LYS A 144 7.98 3.85 -21.40
C LYS A 144 8.91 3.75 -20.20
N ARG A 145 8.44 4.16 -19.02
CA ARG A 145 9.21 4.09 -17.77
C ARG A 145 9.01 2.78 -17.00
N ARG A 146 8.08 1.92 -17.44
CA ARG A 146 7.73 0.63 -16.81
C ARG A 146 7.45 0.79 -15.32
N LYS A 147 6.62 1.76 -14.98
CA LYS A 147 6.19 2.05 -13.60
C LYS A 147 4.82 2.74 -13.60
N PHE A 148 4.19 2.82 -12.44
CA PHE A 148 3.05 3.72 -12.25
C PHE A 148 3.51 5.17 -12.11
N ILE A 149 2.76 6.10 -12.68
CA ILE A 149 2.95 7.53 -12.45
C ILE A 149 2.49 7.89 -11.03
N PRO A 150 3.06 8.92 -10.39
CA PRO A 150 2.64 9.34 -9.05
C PRO A 150 1.19 9.76 -8.98
N HIS A 151 0.78 10.72 -9.82
CA HIS A 151 -0.53 11.34 -9.74
C HIS A 151 -1.10 11.72 -11.12
N ILE A 152 -2.42 11.63 -11.24
CA ILE A 152 -3.21 12.46 -12.14
C ILE A 152 -3.95 13.47 -11.26
N TYR A 153 -3.73 14.77 -11.47
CA TYR A 153 -4.42 15.83 -10.75
C TYR A 153 -5.77 16.13 -11.39
N LEU A 154 -6.83 16.13 -10.58
CA LEU A 154 -8.18 16.52 -11.02
C LEU A 154 -8.39 18.03 -10.99
N ASP A 155 -7.62 18.76 -10.17
CA ASP A 155 -7.70 20.22 -10.05
C ASP A 155 -6.35 20.84 -9.66
N GLY A 156 -5.45 20.90 -10.65
CA GLY A 156 -4.13 21.49 -10.50
C GLY A 156 -3.15 20.69 -9.63
N SER A 157 -1.87 20.79 -9.95
CA SER A 157 -0.80 20.25 -9.09
C SER A 157 -0.43 21.26 -8.00
N PRO A 158 -0.26 20.83 -6.74
CA PRO A 158 0.28 21.66 -5.67
C PRO A 158 1.81 21.81 -5.75
N PHE A 159 2.47 21.14 -6.70
CA PHE A 159 3.93 21.14 -6.80
C PHE A 159 4.46 22.15 -7.84
N PRO A 160 5.72 22.60 -7.70
CA PRO A 160 6.35 23.48 -8.67
C PRO A 160 6.33 22.91 -10.09
N LYS A 161 6.06 23.76 -11.09
CA LYS A 161 5.96 23.34 -12.50
C LYS A 161 7.25 22.77 -13.08
N ASP A 162 8.39 23.10 -12.48
CA ASP A 162 9.72 22.64 -12.86
C ASP A 162 10.15 21.34 -12.14
N PHE A 163 9.33 20.82 -11.21
CA PHE A 163 9.57 19.52 -10.60
C PHE A 163 9.10 18.39 -11.54
N ASP A 164 10.03 17.54 -11.98
CA ASP A 164 9.72 16.34 -12.76
C ASP A 164 9.17 15.24 -11.84
N GLU A 165 7.91 15.40 -11.44
CA GLU A 165 7.21 14.40 -10.63
C GLU A 165 7.12 13.06 -11.37
N ALA A 166 7.05 13.05 -12.70
CA ALA A 166 7.03 11.80 -13.47
C ALA A 166 8.31 10.96 -13.29
N ALA A 167 9.41 11.52 -12.77
CA ALA A 167 10.58 10.75 -12.38
C ALA A 167 10.41 10.00 -11.04
N VAL A 168 9.56 10.49 -10.13
CA VAL A 168 9.35 9.91 -8.79
C VAL A 168 8.76 8.51 -8.89
N TYR A 169 9.44 7.55 -8.29
CA TYR A 169 9.01 6.16 -8.20
C TYR A 169 8.46 5.90 -6.79
N TYR A 170 7.19 5.49 -6.71
CA TYR A 170 6.50 5.14 -5.48
C TYR A 170 6.65 3.65 -5.18
N HIS A 171 7.29 3.32 -4.05
CA HIS A 171 7.57 1.92 -3.71
C HIS A 171 6.34 1.24 -3.11
N GLY A 172 5.63 1.90 -2.19
CA GLY A 172 4.52 1.32 -1.46
C GLY A 172 3.31 1.10 -2.35
N GLY A 173 2.90 2.10 -3.13
CA GLY A 173 1.83 2.01 -4.11
C GLY A 173 2.13 0.96 -5.18
N THR A 174 3.39 0.82 -5.60
CA THR A 174 3.80 -0.28 -6.47
C THR A 174 3.67 -1.64 -5.78
N ALA A 175 4.12 -1.79 -4.53
CA ALA A 175 4.00 -3.05 -3.79
C ALA A 175 2.53 -3.46 -3.62
N VAL A 176 1.63 -2.50 -3.34
CA VAL A 176 0.18 -2.75 -3.25
C VAL A 176 -0.41 -3.05 -4.62
N ALA A 177 0.08 -2.44 -5.70
CA ALA A 177 -0.34 -2.80 -7.05
C ALA A 177 0.02 -4.24 -7.41
N VAL A 178 1.19 -4.72 -6.97
CA VAL A 178 1.56 -6.13 -7.10
C VAL A 178 0.60 -7.02 -6.29
N GLU A 179 0.30 -6.67 -5.03
CA GLU A 179 -0.66 -7.39 -4.19
C GLU A 179 -2.07 -7.43 -4.81
N ALA A 180 -2.46 -6.37 -5.52
CA ALA A 180 -3.70 -6.29 -6.28
C ALA A 180 -3.68 -7.07 -7.61
N GLY A 181 -2.54 -7.70 -7.94
CA GLY A 181 -2.31 -8.48 -9.15
C GLY A 181 -2.25 -7.63 -10.42
N LEU A 182 -1.90 -6.35 -10.33
CA LEU A 182 -1.87 -5.41 -11.48
C LEU A 182 -0.60 -5.51 -12.32
N LEU A 183 0.37 -6.31 -11.88
CA LEU A 183 1.64 -6.55 -12.57
C LEU A 183 1.78 -8.04 -12.89
N SER A 184 2.34 -8.32 -14.05
CA SER A 184 2.88 -9.63 -14.43
C SER A 184 4.17 -9.91 -13.67
N ARG A 185 4.61 -11.18 -13.67
CA ARG A 185 5.87 -11.59 -13.03
C ARG A 185 7.08 -10.78 -13.52
N ASP A 186 7.18 -10.54 -14.83
CA ASP A 186 8.28 -9.77 -15.41
C ASP A 186 8.25 -8.30 -14.97
N GLU A 187 7.05 -7.71 -14.86
CA GLU A 187 6.89 -6.35 -14.33
C GLU A 187 7.21 -6.28 -12.82
N ILE A 188 6.99 -7.35 -12.06
CA ILE A 188 7.41 -7.45 -10.65
C ILE A 188 8.94 -7.46 -10.56
N GLU A 189 9.62 -8.26 -11.38
CA GLU A 189 11.10 -8.27 -11.45
C GLU A 189 11.67 -6.90 -11.82
N ASP A 190 11.09 -6.24 -12.82
CA ASP A 190 11.48 -4.89 -13.22
C ASP A 190 11.23 -3.85 -12.13
N SER A 191 10.12 -3.98 -11.40
CA SER A 191 9.79 -3.10 -10.27
C SER A 191 10.80 -3.27 -9.14
N LEU A 192 11.11 -4.52 -8.78
CA LEU A 192 12.15 -4.81 -7.81
C LEU A 192 13.51 -4.23 -8.22
N ARG A 193 13.92 -4.40 -9.49
CA ARG A 193 15.19 -3.85 -9.99
C ARG A 193 15.24 -2.32 -9.83
N GLN A 194 14.14 -1.63 -10.13
CA GLN A 194 14.04 -0.18 -9.94
C GLN A 194 14.07 0.21 -8.46
N MET A 195 13.36 -0.51 -7.59
CA MET A 195 13.39 -0.26 -6.14
C MET A 195 14.81 -0.44 -5.58
N VAL A 196 15.55 -1.46 -6.01
CA VAL A 196 16.95 -1.67 -5.59
C VAL A 196 17.86 -0.55 -6.11
N ASP A 197 17.72 -0.11 -7.37
CA ASP A 197 18.46 1.05 -7.91
C ASP A 197 18.16 2.33 -7.12
N ASN A 198 16.89 2.60 -6.81
CA ASN A 198 16.47 3.73 -6.00
C ASN A 198 17.12 3.70 -4.61
N VAL A 199 17.13 2.54 -3.95
CA VAL A 199 17.77 2.35 -2.64
C VAL A 199 19.26 2.68 -2.71
N LEU A 200 19.97 2.17 -3.74
CA LEU A 200 21.39 2.44 -3.94
C LEU A 200 21.66 3.94 -4.19
N ARG A 201 20.85 4.58 -5.04
CA ARG A 201 21.01 6.00 -5.40
C ARG A 201 20.60 6.93 -4.26
N ALA A 202 19.65 6.54 -3.42
CA ALA A 202 19.27 7.27 -2.23
C ALA A 202 20.31 7.10 -1.10
N GLY A 203 21.03 5.97 -1.07
CA GLY A 203 21.77 5.55 0.11
C GLY A 203 20.85 5.04 1.24
N ALA A 204 19.68 4.50 0.89
CA ALA A 204 18.70 4.00 1.85
C ALA A 204 19.04 2.60 2.37
N GLY A 205 18.40 2.20 3.48
CA GLY A 205 18.70 0.94 4.17
C GLY A 205 18.07 -0.30 3.52
N SER A 206 16.94 -0.17 2.85
CA SER A 206 16.20 -1.29 2.25
C SER A 206 15.16 -0.83 1.23
N ILE A 207 14.55 -1.77 0.52
CA ILE A 207 13.42 -1.51 -0.39
C ILE A 207 12.15 -0.97 0.30
N GLY A 208 12.14 -0.87 1.64
CA GLY A 208 11.10 -0.17 2.39
C GLY A 208 11.13 1.36 2.21
N LEU A 209 12.12 1.94 1.54
CA LEU A 209 12.12 3.33 1.08
C LEU A 209 10.77 3.70 0.47
N THR A 210 10.13 4.79 0.89
CA THR A 210 8.79 5.17 0.38
C THR A 210 8.83 5.56 -1.10
N LEU A 211 9.76 6.42 -1.49
CA LEU A 211 9.84 6.96 -2.83
C LEU A 211 11.24 7.48 -3.17
N TYR A 212 11.52 7.58 -4.47
CA TYR A 212 12.74 8.23 -4.98
C TYR A 212 12.55 8.75 -6.43
N PRO A 213 13.11 9.93 -6.79
CA PRO A 213 13.69 10.94 -5.90
C PRO A 213 12.65 11.51 -4.92
N VAL A 214 13.15 12.12 -3.85
CA VAL A 214 12.30 12.78 -2.84
C VAL A 214 11.78 14.12 -3.36
N TYR A 215 10.61 14.53 -2.87
CA TYR A 215 10.11 15.87 -3.17
C TYR A 215 11.02 16.91 -2.53
N PRO A 216 11.28 18.04 -3.21
CA PRO A 216 12.15 19.09 -2.72
C PRO A 216 11.74 19.66 -1.35
N GLN A 217 12.72 20.24 -0.65
CA GLN A 217 12.44 20.99 0.57
C GLN A 217 11.42 22.10 0.28
N GLY A 218 10.39 22.18 1.13
CA GLY A 218 9.33 23.17 1.01
C GLY A 218 8.13 22.73 0.15
N SER A 219 8.17 21.54 -0.47
CA SER A 219 7.00 20.97 -1.15
C SER A 219 5.82 20.71 -0.20
N PHE A 220 6.08 20.55 1.11
CA PHE A 220 5.06 20.35 2.14
C PHE A 220 5.21 21.41 3.22
N LYS A 221 4.09 21.99 3.68
CA LYS A 221 4.08 22.92 4.82
C LYS A 221 4.35 22.20 6.15
N ASN A 222 4.00 20.92 6.24
CA ASN A 222 4.32 20.10 7.41
C ASN A 222 5.83 19.77 7.41
N PRO A 223 6.61 20.22 8.40
CA PRO A 223 8.06 20.03 8.41
C PRO A 223 8.51 18.57 8.55
N ILE A 224 7.63 17.66 8.99
CA ILE A 224 7.97 16.22 9.07
C ILE A 224 8.19 15.60 7.68
N MET A 225 7.62 16.21 6.64
CA MET A 225 7.70 15.79 5.24
C MET A 225 8.94 16.36 4.51
N ALA A 226 9.95 16.80 5.25
CA ALA A 226 11.24 17.18 4.68
C ALA A 226 11.88 16.04 3.86
N PRO A 227 12.79 16.33 2.92
CA PRO A 227 13.49 15.31 2.15
C PRO A 227 14.10 14.21 3.03
N TYR A 228 13.87 12.95 2.67
CA TYR A 228 14.29 11.74 3.41
C TYR A 228 13.74 11.63 4.84
N SER A 229 12.60 12.25 5.10
CA SER A 229 11.89 12.18 6.38
C SER A 229 10.48 11.65 6.20
N TYR A 230 10.05 10.80 7.12
CA TYR A 230 8.70 10.25 7.19
C TYR A 230 8.25 9.64 5.86
N GLN A 231 7.18 10.13 5.23
CA GLN A 231 6.69 9.62 3.95
C GLN A 231 7.47 10.17 2.74
N ASN A 232 8.24 11.26 2.89
CA ASN A 232 9.07 11.83 1.83
C ASN A 232 10.43 11.13 1.72
N GLY A 233 10.41 9.81 1.51
CA GLY A 233 11.62 9.00 1.35
C GLY A 233 12.23 8.48 2.66
N GLY A 234 11.45 8.39 3.74
CA GLY A 234 11.79 7.51 4.86
C GLY A 234 11.66 6.03 4.47
N ASP A 235 12.26 5.14 5.25
CA ASP A 235 12.19 3.70 5.01
C ASP A 235 11.21 3.02 5.99
N TRP A 236 10.20 2.36 5.45
CA TRP A 236 9.09 1.76 6.16
C TRP A 236 9.08 0.25 5.99
N CYS A 237 9.43 -0.45 7.06
CA CYS A 237 9.49 -1.92 7.10
C CYS A 237 8.19 -2.59 6.66
N TRP A 238 7.04 -1.99 6.96
CA TRP A 238 5.76 -2.60 6.64
C TRP A 238 5.45 -2.57 5.14
N PHE A 239 5.91 -1.56 4.38
CA PHE A 239 5.81 -1.60 2.91
C PHE A 239 6.84 -2.49 2.28
N GLY A 240 8.09 -2.42 2.73
CA GLY A 240 9.11 -3.36 2.28
C GLY A 240 8.64 -4.79 2.47
N GLY A 241 8.06 -5.10 3.64
CA GLY A 241 7.49 -6.41 3.95
C GLY A 241 6.32 -6.82 3.04
N ARG A 242 5.45 -5.89 2.61
CA ARG A 242 4.42 -6.20 1.59
C ARG A 242 5.06 -6.66 0.29
N MET A 243 6.07 -5.94 -0.19
CA MET A 243 6.80 -6.34 -1.40
C MET A 243 7.46 -7.72 -1.23
N ILE A 244 8.08 -8.03 -0.08
CA ILE A 244 8.67 -9.35 0.19
C ILE A 244 7.65 -10.48 0.04
N ARG A 245 6.42 -10.30 0.56
CA ARG A 245 5.36 -11.30 0.46
C ARG A 245 4.98 -11.55 -0.99
N GLU A 246 4.82 -10.49 -1.77
CA GLU A 246 4.46 -10.64 -3.18
C GLU A 246 5.59 -11.22 -4.02
N LEU A 247 6.85 -10.88 -3.75
CA LEU A 247 8.01 -11.54 -4.36
C LEU A 247 8.00 -13.05 -4.08
N THR A 248 7.74 -13.45 -2.83
CA THR A 248 7.65 -14.86 -2.43
C THR A 248 6.55 -15.58 -3.22
N ARG A 249 5.36 -14.97 -3.35
CA ARG A 249 4.23 -15.54 -4.10
C ARG A 249 4.46 -15.59 -5.61
N ALA A 250 5.25 -14.68 -6.15
CA ALA A 250 5.66 -14.68 -7.56
C ALA A 250 6.79 -15.68 -7.86
N GLY A 251 7.28 -16.41 -6.86
CA GLY A 251 8.38 -17.36 -6.99
C GLY A 251 9.77 -16.71 -7.01
N LEU A 252 9.87 -15.42 -6.70
CA LEU A 252 11.12 -14.65 -6.59
C LEU A 252 11.69 -14.75 -5.18
N VAL A 253 11.89 -15.99 -4.73
CA VAL A 253 12.14 -16.30 -3.32
C VAL A 253 13.55 -15.91 -2.88
N GLU A 254 14.54 -16.05 -3.77
CA GLU A 254 15.91 -15.62 -3.48
C GLU A 254 15.97 -14.09 -3.29
N GLU A 255 15.27 -13.36 -4.16
CA GLU A 255 15.11 -11.92 -4.08
C GLU A 255 14.36 -11.50 -2.81
N ALA A 256 13.24 -12.16 -2.51
CA ALA A 256 12.47 -11.93 -1.30
C ALA A 256 13.34 -12.10 -0.04
N TRP A 257 14.12 -13.18 0.02
CA TRP A 257 15.06 -13.40 1.13
C TRP A 257 16.15 -12.32 1.18
N ARG A 258 16.72 -11.97 0.02
CA ARG A 258 17.78 -10.96 -0.07
C ARG A 258 17.30 -9.61 0.48
N GLU A 259 16.14 -9.14 0.03
CA GLU A 259 15.62 -7.83 0.38
C GLU A 259 14.94 -7.78 1.76
N LEU A 260 14.56 -8.92 2.34
CA LEU A 260 14.09 -8.98 3.72
C LEU A 260 15.21 -8.71 4.73
N LYS A 261 16.43 -9.21 4.44
CA LYS A 261 17.57 -9.22 5.37
C LYS A 261 17.87 -7.85 6.00
N PRO A 262 17.98 -6.73 5.26
CA PRO A 262 18.27 -5.43 5.86
C PRO A 262 17.24 -5.02 6.90
N MET A 263 15.96 -5.32 6.65
CA MET A 263 14.84 -4.95 7.53
C MET A 263 14.84 -5.76 8.84
N VAL A 264 15.06 -7.07 8.76
CA VAL A 264 15.15 -7.91 9.98
C VAL A 264 16.44 -7.67 10.74
N THR A 265 17.54 -7.33 10.05
CA THR A 265 18.83 -7.02 10.68
C THR A 265 18.74 -5.78 11.58
N ARG A 266 18.05 -4.72 11.12
CA ARG A 266 17.85 -3.53 11.95
C ARG A 266 16.88 -3.77 13.11
N VAL A 267 15.85 -4.59 12.94
CA VAL A 267 14.99 -5.03 14.05
C VAL A 267 15.82 -5.77 15.12
N LEU A 268 16.67 -6.72 14.72
CA LEU A 268 17.54 -7.44 15.65
C LEU A 268 18.54 -6.52 16.35
N ARG A 269 19.12 -5.56 15.62
CA ARG A 269 20.10 -4.61 16.16
C ARG A 269 19.49 -3.70 17.24
N HIS A 270 18.26 -3.23 17.02
CA HIS A 270 17.61 -2.26 17.90
C HIS A 270 16.64 -2.89 18.91
N GLY A 271 16.29 -4.17 18.75
CA GLY A 271 15.44 -4.92 19.67
C GLY A 271 13.97 -4.51 19.66
N ASP A 272 13.49 -3.84 18.61
CA ASP A 272 12.11 -3.34 18.53
C ASP A 272 11.66 -3.17 17.06
N PHE A 273 10.34 -3.10 16.86
CA PHE A 273 9.71 -2.73 15.60
C PHE A 273 9.37 -1.24 15.62
N HIS A 274 10.09 -0.47 14.82
CA HIS A 274 9.84 0.97 14.67
C HIS A 274 8.92 1.27 13.49
N GLU A 275 8.26 2.42 13.58
CA GLU A 275 7.36 2.95 12.57
C GLU A 275 8.09 3.17 11.24
N TRP A 276 9.19 3.91 11.26
CA TRP A 276 10.02 4.15 10.09
C TRP A 276 11.49 4.36 10.46
N TRP A 277 12.35 4.43 9.45
CA TRP A 277 13.79 4.51 9.58
C TRP A 277 14.31 5.67 8.72
N SER A 278 15.20 6.49 9.29
CA SER A 278 15.85 7.57 8.54
C SER A 278 16.87 7.02 7.54
N LEU A 279 17.36 7.89 6.65
CA LEU A 279 18.31 7.50 5.60
C LEU A 279 19.59 6.83 6.15
N ASP A 280 20.08 7.29 7.29
CA ASP A 280 21.19 6.70 8.06
C ASP A 280 20.81 5.43 8.85
N ASN A 281 19.64 4.86 8.53
CA ASN A 281 19.06 3.65 9.09
C ASN A 281 18.89 3.68 10.61
N GLN A 282 18.58 4.85 11.17
CA GLN A 282 18.22 5.01 12.59
C GLN A 282 16.70 4.90 12.79
N PRO A 283 16.25 4.34 13.92
CA PRO A 283 14.83 4.20 14.20
C PRO A 283 14.16 5.56 14.44
N ARG A 284 12.96 5.72 13.92
CA ARG A 284 12.12 6.93 14.05
C ARG A 284 10.67 6.55 14.34
N GLY A 285 9.90 7.55 14.77
CA GLY A 285 8.49 7.39 15.11
C GLY A 285 8.25 6.42 16.27
N SER A 286 7.09 5.79 16.24
CA SER A 286 6.59 4.91 17.30
C SER A 286 7.44 3.65 17.47
N LYS A 287 7.65 3.26 18.72
CA LYS A 287 8.14 1.94 19.13
C LYS A 287 7.03 0.90 19.13
N GLN A 288 7.36 -0.39 19.13
CA GLN A 288 6.39 -1.49 19.12
C GLN A 288 5.32 -1.33 18.02
N TYR A 289 5.72 -0.76 16.88
CA TYR A 289 4.82 -0.43 15.80
C TYR A 289 4.29 -1.71 15.15
N ARG A 290 2.99 -1.97 15.38
CA ARG A 290 2.33 -3.23 15.01
C ARG A 290 2.26 -3.43 13.50
N GLY A 291 2.24 -2.36 12.70
CA GLY A 291 2.30 -2.45 11.24
C GLY A 291 3.59 -3.13 10.78
N SER A 292 4.75 -2.65 11.27
CA SER A 292 6.06 -3.24 10.98
C SER A 292 6.16 -4.68 11.49
N ALA A 293 5.75 -4.94 12.73
CA ALA A 293 5.78 -6.28 13.31
C ALA A 293 4.91 -7.28 12.53
N GLY A 294 3.67 -6.90 12.21
CA GLY A 294 2.71 -7.76 11.54
C GLY A 294 3.14 -8.13 10.12
N VAL A 295 3.54 -7.13 9.32
CA VAL A 295 3.86 -7.40 7.91
C VAL A 295 5.20 -8.13 7.77
N LEU A 296 6.24 -7.73 8.51
CA LEU A 296 7.51 -8.48 8.49
C LEU A 296 7.34 -9.89 9.04
N GLY A 297 6.54 -10.06 10.10
CA GLY A 297 6.20 -11.38 10.63
C GLY A 297 5.55 -12.27 9.57
N MET A 298 4.55 -11.74 8.83
CA MET A 298 3.92 -12.48 7.74
C MET A 298 4.89 -12.81 6.60
N ALA A 299 5.79 -11.90 6.24
CA ALA A 299 6.82 -12.18 5.23
C ALA A 299 7.74 -13.34 5.65
N ILE A 300 8.16 -13.38 6.92
CA ILE A 300 8.96 -14.48 7.47
C ILE A 300 8.18 -15.79 7.45
N VAL A 301 6.92 -15.79 7.89
CA VAL A 301 6.06 -16.98 7.90
C VAL A 301 5.87 -17.54 6.49
N GLU A 302 5.62 -16.68 5.49
CA GLU A 302 5.45 -17.10 4.10
C GLU A 302 6.74 -17.72 3.53
N LEU A 303 7.90 -17.15 3.82
CA LEU A 303 9.20 -17.71 3.41
C LEU A 303 9.54 -19.03 4.11
N VAL A 304 9.24 -19.16 5.40
CA VAL A 304 9.43 -20.41 6.15
C VAL A 304 8.52 -21.52 5.61
N ALA A 305 7.25 -21.19 5.33
CA ALA A 305 6.31 -22.13 4.74
C ALA A 305 6.78 -22.61 3.36
N TRP A 306 7.27 -21.69 2.51
CA TRP A 306 7.88 -22.04 1.23
C TRP A 306 9.07 -22.99 1.42
N ALA A 307 9.97 -22.68 2.36
CA ALA A 307 11.15 -23.51 2.61
C ALA A 307 10.77 -24.93 3.07
N GLN A 308 9.79 -25.06 3.95
CA GLN A 308 9.31 -26.37 4.43
C GLN A 308 8.70 -27.21 3.30
N GLN A 309 7.93 -26.58 2.40
CA GLN A 309 7.32 -27.27 1.26
C GLN A 309 8.38 -27.74 0.23
N ASN A 310 9.51 -27.03 0.14
CA ASN A 310 10.57 -27.31 -0.85
C ASN A 310 11.78 -28.07 -0.27
N GLN A 311 11.81 -28.33 1.04
CA GLN A 311 12.83 -29.20 1.67
C GLN A 311 12.67 -30.68 1.27
N GLY A 312 11.51 -31.09 0.75
CA GLY A 312 11.24 -32.44 0.25
C GLY A 312 11.52 -32.66 -1.24
N THR A 313 11.91 -31.63 -1.99
CA THR A 313 12.08 -31.66 -3.46
C THR A 313 13.53 -31.44 -3.92
N SER A 314 14.52 -31.63 -3.05
CA SER A 314 15.91 -31.71 -3.52
C SER A 314 16.03 -32.85 -4.55
N PRO A 315 16.46 -32.58 -5.79
CA PRO A 315 16.88 -33.65 -6.67
C PRO A 315 18.04 -34.36 -5.96
N GLN A 316 17.97 -35.69 -5.87
CA GLN A 316 19.17 -36.46 -5.55
C GLN A 316 20.23 -36.03 -6.56
N ALA A 317 21.31 -35.44 -6.06
CA ALA A 317 22.45 -35.06 -6.87
C ALA A 317 22.98 -36.32 -7.60
N PRO A 318 23.41 -36.19 -8.87
CA PRO A 318 23.98 -37.30 -9.63
C PRO A 318 25.27 -37.84 -9.02
#